data_AF-X1C5W6-F1
#
_entry.id   AF-X1C5W6-F1
#
_cell.length_a   1.000
_cell.length_b   1.000
_cell.length_c   1.000
_cell.angle_alpha   90.00
_cell.angle_beta   90.00
_cell.angle_gamma   90.00
#
_symmetry.space_group_name_H-M   'P 1'
#
loop_
_entity.id
_entity.type
_entity.pdbx_description
1 polymer ?
#
loop_
_entity_poly.entity_id
_entity_poly.type
_entity_poly.pdbx_seq_one_letter_code
_entity_poly.pdbx_strand_id
1 'polypeptide(L)' 'QFPFVAILGQERMKLGLILNVIDPQIGGVLLTGQQGTGKSTGVRSL' A
#
# COMPACT_ATOMS: atom_id res chain seq x y z
N GLN A 1 -7.12 -12.63 -5.74
CA GLN A 1 -6.65 -11.39 -5.10
C GLN A 1 -6.48 -11.65 -3.61
N PHE A 2 -5.42 -11.12 -3.00
CA PHE A 2 -5.25 -11.14 -1.54
C PHE A 2 -6.03 -9.95 -0.94
N PRO A 3 -6.76 -10.07 0.18
CA PRO A 3 -7.51 -8.95 0.73
C PRO A 3 -6.57 -7.90 1.35
N PHE A 4 -6.76 -6.61 1.04
CA PHE A 4 -5.93 -5.54 1.62
C PHE A 4 -5.98 -5.52 3.16
N VAL A 5 -7.16 -5.76 3.72
CA VAL A 5 -7.39 -5.85 5.17
C VAL A 5 -6.68 -7.05 5.82
N ALA A 6 -6.34 -8.08 5.04
CA ALA A 6 -5.62 -9.26 5.54
C ALA A 6 -4.10 -9.06 5.57
N ILE A 7 -3.59 -7.91 5.09
CA ILE A 7 -2.17 -7.57 5.20
C ILE A 7 -1.89 -7.20 6.65
N LEU A 8 -1.09 -8.00 7.34
CA LEU A 8 -0.69 -7.71 8.72
C LEU A 8 0.50 -6.75 8.75
N GLY A 9 0.44 -5.75 9.64
CA GLY A 9 1.46 -4.70 9.75
C GLY A 9 1.53 -3.80 8.51
N GLN A 10 2.72 -3.25 8.20
CA GLN A 10 2.93 -2.32 7.08
C GLN A 10 2.06 -1.06 7.15
N GLU A 11 1.79 -0.55 8.36
CA GLU A 11 0.84 0.54 8.59
C GLU A 11 1.16 1.81 7.81
N ARG A 12 2.45 2.14 7.62
CA ARG A 12 2.87 3.30 6.79
C ARG A 12 2.53 3.11 5.32
N MET A 13 2.71 1.90 4.78
CA MET A 13 2.32 1.60 3.41
C MET A 13 0.81 1.70 3.25
N LYS A 14 0.06 1.07 4.15
CA LYS A 14 -1.41 1.08 4.10
C LYS A 14 -1.96 2.50 4.16
N LEU A 15 -1.48 3.29 5.12
CA LEU A 15 -1.89 4.67 5.28
C LEU A 15 -1.58 5.50 4.04
N GLY A 16 -0.37 5.40 3.49
CA GLY A 16 -0.01 6.13 2.27
C GLY A 16 -0.93 5.79 1.10
N LEU A 17 -1.21 4.50 0.90
CA LEU A 17 -2.11 4.03 -0.15
C LEU A 17 -3.55 4.52 0.05
N ILE A 18 -4.08 4.44 1.28
CA ILE A 18 -5.43 4.94 1.61
C ILE A 18 -5.51 6.45 1.37
N LEU A 19 -4.53 7.22 1.84
CA LEU A 19 -4.50 8.67 1.66
C LEU A 19 -4.46 9.05 0.18
N ASN A 20 -3.69 8.31 -0.63
CA ASN A 20 -3.62 8.56 -2.06
C ASN A 20 -4.93 8.27 -2.80
N VAL A 21 -5.73 7.31 -2.30
CA VAL A 21 -7.09 7.08 -2.81
C VAL A 21 -8.07 8.18 -2.38
N ILE A 22 -7.94 8.68 -1.15
CA ILE A 22 -8.79 9.76 -0.63
C ILE A 22 -8.49 11.08 -1.35
N ASP A 23 -7.22 11.43 -1.50
CA ASP A 23 -6.76 12.63 -2.20
C ASP A 23 -5.64 12.31 -3.21
N PRO A 24 -5.99 12.14 -4.49
CA PRO A 24 -5.02 11.90 -5.55
C PRO A 24 -4.01 13.05 -5.76
N GLN A 25 -4.30 14.27 -5.28
CA GLN A 25 -3.39 15.42 -5.43
C GLN A 25 -2.12 15.30 -4.59
N ILE A 26 -2.07 14.34 -3.66
CA ILE A 26 -0.87 13.98 -2.90
C ILE A 26 0.29 13.53 -3.83
N GLY A 27 -0.01 13.11 -5.06
CA GLY A 27 1.01 12.92 -6.11
C GLY A 27 1.67 11.54 -6.15
N GLY A 28 1.18 10.58 -5.35
CA GLY A 28 1.61 9.17 -5.37
C GLY A 28 2.34 8.73 -4.12
N VAL A 29 2.65 7.44 -4.03
CA VAL A 29 3.36 6.83 -2.89
C VAL A 29 4.54 6.01 -3.41
N LEU A 30 5.75 6.37 -2.97
CA LEU A 30 6.95 5.59 -3.26
C LEU A 30 7.16 4.50 -2.19
N LEU A 31 7.01 3.24 -2.57
CA LEU A 31 7.21 2.09 -1.68
C LEU A 31 8.58 1.45 -1.89
N THR A 32 9.47 1.59 -0.90
CA THR A 32 10.82 0.99 -0.92
C THR A 32 10.94 -0.15 0.11
N GLY A 33 11.91 -1.04 -0.09
CA GLY A 33 12.23 -2.13 0.85
C GLY A 33 12.69 -3.40 0.16
N GLN A 34 13.03 -4.44 0.93
CA GLN A 34 13.55 -5.71 0.42
C GLN A 34 12.55 -6.48 -0.47
N GLN A 35 13.06 -7.36 -1.34
CA GLN A 35 12.20 -8.24 -2.14
C GLN A 35 11.37 -9.17 -1.22
N GLY A 36 10.16 -9.52 -1.64
CA GLY A 36 9.30 -10.44 -0.87
C GLY A 36 8.45 -9.79 0.23
N THR A 37 8.55 -8.49 0.47
CA THR A 37 7.76 -7.80 1.52
C THR A 37 6.30 -7.52 1.15
N GLY A 38 5.81 -7.99 0.00
CA GLY A 38 4.40 -7.83 -0.39
C GLY A 38 3.98 -6.45 -0.92
N LYS A 39 4.92 -5.58 -1.30
CA LYS A 39 4.64 -4.22 -1.83
C LYS A 39 3.64 -4.20 -2.99
N SER A 40 3.89 -5.00 -4.03
CA SER A 40 3.02 -5.09 -5.21
C SER A 40 1.68 -5.78 -4.91
N THR A 41 1.67 -6.73 -3.97
CA THR A 41 0.43 -7.36 -3.50
C THR A 41 -0.47 -6.34 -2.81
N GLY A 42 0.11 -5.47 -1.97
CA GLY A 42 -0.61 -4.38 -1.30
C GLY A 42 -1.30 -3.43 -2.27
N VAL A 43 -0.57 -2.94 -3.27
CA VAL A 43 -1.13 -2.03 -4.29
C VAL A 43 -2.24 -2.69 -5.11
N ARG A 44 -2.12 -3.99 -5.43
CA ARG A 44 -3.13 -4.73 -6.23
C ARG A 44 -4.36 -5.17 -5.44
N SER A 45 -4.27 -5.12 -4.10
CA SER A 45 -5.35 -5.55 -3.20
C SER A 45 -6.27 -4.42 -2.76
N LEU A 46 -5.81 -3.18 -2.95
CA LEU A 46 -6.56 -1.94 -2.73
C LEU A 46 -7.44 -1.65 -3.96
#